data_AF-A0A4P8D7B9-F1
#
_entry.id   AF-A0A4P8D7B9-F1
#
_cell.length_a   1.000
_cell.length_b   1.000
_cell.length_c   1.000
_cell.angle_alpha   90.00
_cell.angle_beta   90.00
_cell.angle_gamma   90.00
#
_symmetry.space_group_name_H-M   'P 1'
#
loop_
_entity.id
_entity.type
_entity.pdbx_description
1 polymer ?
#
loop_
_entity_poly.entity_id
_entity_poly.type
_entity_poly.pdbx_seq_one_letter_code
_entity_poly.pdbx_strand_id
1 'polypeptide(L)' 'LPPKGKLRSLCSQHVEKLQTFQHLHPIVVQAAFPPLYKELFSTEIESPEGLSK' A
#
# COMPACT_ATOMS: atom_id res chain seq x y z
N LEU A 1 -5.56 -25.12 -7.79
CA LEU A 1 -5.45 -23.85 -7.03
C LEU A 1 -4.05 -23.28 -7.24
N PRO A 2 -3.87 -21.96 -7.40
CA PRO A 2 -2.55 -21.36 -7.52
C PRO A 2 -1.70 -21.68 -6.27
N PRO A 3 -0.38 -21.82 -6.41
CA PRO A 3 0.50 -22.22 -5.32
C PRO A 3 0.38 -21.25 -4.12
N LYS A 4 0.26 -21.82 -2.91
CA LYS A 4 0.13 -21.08 -1.66
C LYS A 4 1.29 -20.07 -1.57
N GLY A 5 0.95 -18.78 -1.44
CA GLY A 5 1.92 -17.68 -1.34
C GLY A 5 2.11 -16.83 -2.60
N LYS A 6 1.66 -17.28 -3.78
CA LYS A 6 1.80 -16.48 -5.01
C LYS A 6 0.96 -15.19 -4.98
N LEU A 7 -0.26 -15.26 -4.43
CA LEU A 7 -1.10 -14.08 -4.23
C LEU A 7 -0.44 -13.07 -3.28
N ARG A 8 0.14 -13.56 -2.17
CA ARG A 8 0.85 -12.71 -1.21
C ARG A 8 2.02 -11.99 -1.88
N SER A 9 2.84 -12.70 -2.64
CA SER A 9 3.97 -12.11 -3.37
C SER A 9 3.53 -11.05 -4.37
N LEU A 10 2.43 -11.27 -5.09
CA LEU A 10 1.87 -10.29 -6.02
C LEU A 10 1.36 -9.04 -5.29
N CYS A 11 0.66 -9.22 -4.17
CA CYS A 11 0.19 -8.11 -3.34
C CYS A 11 1.37 -7.30 -2.76
N SER A 12 2.43 -7.95 -2.27
CA SER A 12 3.62 -7.27 -1.78
C SER A 12 4.29 -6.45 -2.89
N GLN A 13 4.48 -7.04 -4.07
CA GLN A 13 5.08 -6.34 -5.21
C GLN A 13 4.24 -5.13 -5.67
N HIS A 14 2.91 -5.24 -5.58
CA HIS A 14 2.01 -4.13 -5.87
C HIS A 14 2.25 -2.95 -4.92
N VAL A 15 2.34 -3.21 -3.62
CA VAL A 15 2.57 -2.17 -2.60
C VAL A 15 3.94 -1.51 -2.78
N GLU A 16 5.01 -2.27 -3.05
CA GLU A 16 6.36 -1.71 -3.30
C GLU A 16 6.37 -0.75 -4.49
N LYS A 17 5.72 -1.13 -5.59
CA LYS A 17 5.59 -0.29 -6.78
C LYS A 17 4.74 0.95 -6.52
N LEU A 18 3.65 0.78 -5.77
CA LEU A 18 2.77 1.88 -5.40
C LEU A 18 3.50 2.91 -4.53
N GLN A 19 4.28 2.47 -3.54
CA GLN A 19 5.10 3.36 -2.71
C GLN A 19 6.10 4.14 -3.58
N THR A 20 6.75 3.46 -4.53
CA THR A 20 7.66 4.13 -5.47
C THR A 20 6.91 5.18 -6.31
N PHE A 21 5.73 4.84 -6.83
CA PHE A 21 4.89 5.75 -7.61
C PHE A 21 4.43 6.96 -6.78
N GLN A 22 4.06 6.74 -5.51
CA GLN A 22 3.65 7.80 -4.59
C GLN A 22 4.77 8.81 -4.33
N HIS A 23 6.01 8.35 -4.16
CA HIS A 23 7.15 9.25 -3.98
C HIS A 23 7.41 10.12 -5.22
N LEU A 24 7.19 9.59 -6.42
CA LEU A 24 7.39 10.31 -7.68
C LEU A 24 6.20 11.22 -8.04
N HIS A 25 4.98 10.81 -7.67
CA HIS A 25 3.74 11.46 -8.08
C HIS A 25 2.72 11.59 -6.92
N PRO A 26 3.07 12.30 -5.83
CA PRO A 26 2.24 12.37 -4.62
C PRO A 26 0.86 13.00 -4.89
N ILE A 27 0.80 14.02 -5.75
CA ILE A 27 -0.43 14.71 -6.11
C ILE A 27 -1.40 13.77 -6.84
N VAL A 28 -0.89 12.90 -7.71
CA VAL A 28 -1.73 11.95 -8.47
C VAL A 28 -2.34 10.92 -7.53
N VAL A 29 -1.55 10.40 -6.59
CA VAL A 29 -2.06 9.47 -5.58
C VAL A 29 -3.14 10.15 -4.72
N GLN A 30 -2.95 11.41 -4.34
CA GLN A 30 -3.94 12.11 -3.51
C GLN A 30 -5.25 12.43 -4.26
N ALA A 31 -5.15 12.99 -5.47
CA ALA A 31 -6.27 13.59 -6.20
C ALA A 31 -6.97 12.63 -7.18
N ALA A 32 -6.26 11.65 -7.75
CA ALA A 32 -6.80 10.80 -8.81
C ALA A 32 -7.13 9.37 -8.35
N PHE A 33 -6.60 8.93 -7.20
CA PHE A 33 -6.83 7.55 -6.77
C PHE A 33 -8.19 7.42 -6.06
N PRO A 34 -8.94 6.33 -6.32
CA PRO A 34 -10.21 6.07 -5.65
C PRO A 34 -10.06 6.01 -4.11
N PRO A 35 -11.07 6.44 -3.34
CA PRO A 35 -11.01 6.43 -1.87
C PRO A 35 -10.66 5.06 -1.28
N LEU A 36 -11.39 4.01 -1.68
CA LEU A 36 -11.16 2.65 -1.19
C LEU A 36 -9.76 2.12 -1.53
N TYR A 37 -9.20 2.49 -2.68
CA TYR A 37 -7.86 2.06 -3.06
C TYR A 37 -6.81 2.68 -2.13
N LYS A 38 -6.99 3.96 -1.77
CA LYS A 38 -6.11 4.63 -0.79
C LYS A 38 -6.24 3.99 0.59
N GLU A 39 -7.44 3.64 1.05
CA GLU A 39 -7.63 2.96 2.34
C GLU A 39 -6.95 1.59 2.41
N LEU A 40 -6.97 0.83 1.30
CA LEU A 40 -6.39 -0.52 1.27
C LEU A 40 -4.87 -0.53 1.12
N PHE A 41 -4.29 0.50 0.49
CA PHE A 41 -2.89 0.46 0.05
C PHE A 41 -2.04 1.68 0.42
N SER A 42 -2.62 2.79 0.87
CA SER A 42 -1.83 3.90 1.44
C SER A 42 -1.32 3.49 2.80
N THR A 43 0.00 3.46 2.95
CA THR A 43 0.66 3.11 4.20
C THR A 43 0.66 4.29 5.18
N GLU A 44 -0.51 4.63 5.72
CA GLU A 44 -0.60 5.04 7.13
C GLU A 44 -0.89 3.78 7.95
N ILE A 45 -0.11 2.72 7.69
CA ILE A 45 -0.04 1.60 8.60
C ILE A 45 0.59 2.19 9.85
N GLU A 46 -0.24 2.50 10.83
CA GLU A 46 0.14 2.78 12.21
C GLU A 46 1.40 1.99 12.52
N SER A 47 2.54 2.69 12.63
CA SER A 47 3.73 2.05 13.18
C SER A 47 3.29 1.48 14.52
N PRO A 48 3.52 0.19 14.83
CA PRO A 48 3.15 -0.38 16.12
C PRO A 48 3.89 0.26 17.32
N GLU A 49 4.60 1.37 17.11
CA GLU A 49 5.29 2.17 18.13
C GLU A 49 4.34 3.02 19.01
N GLY A 50 3.02 2.86 18.90
CA GLY A 50 2.03 3.59 19.69
C GLY A 50 1.47 2.88 20.93
N LEU A 51 1.70 1.58 21.16
CA LEU A 51 1.17 0.87 22.33
C LEU A 51 2.23 0.70 23.42
N SER A 52 2.76 1.82 23.90
CA SER A 52 3.50 1.87 25.15
C SER A 52 3.27 3.23 25.80
N LYS A 53 2.23 3.30 26.64
CA LYS A 53 2.17 4.02 27.92
C LYS A 53 0.87 3.68 28.63
#